data_AF-A0AA88I249-F1
#
_entry.id   AF-A0AA88I249-F1
#
_cell.length_a   1.000
_cell.length_b   1.000
_cell.length_c   1.000
_cell.angle_alpha   90.00
_cell.angle_beta   90.00
_cell.angle_gamma   90.00
#
_symmetry.space_group_name_H-M   'P 1'
#
loop_
_entity.id
_entity.type
_entity.pdbx_description
1 polymer ?
#
loop_
_entity_poly.entity_id
_entity_poly.type
_entity_poly.pdbx_seq_one_letter_code
_entity_poly.pdbx_strand_id
1 'polypeptide(L)'
;MRLHVLPSMNPDGAEKYHNSNVTMCRGPTEGRKNAADVDLNRSFPHIFGKTPKSGPAPERDAIQKWMEEIPFVMSISFRSGAVVATYPYDSASFEDRKHAAVFSAGNIESLTPDDDMFRHLASTYATNHDSMFLGRPCNIDGRTTDLGFPNGTINGASWQVMKGSMQDYNYAKHGILEITAYISCCKYIEPHDIEKVWLDNRNALQLILAEVNRGVRGFVKNTDGMPVPNATAYIIGRETANFSTTAHGEFWRLLLPGYYTIEFKAEGYELAIIPFIVEEEKPLVLNITMKTVSVSTTLIENSTYVESTKYTEIVGDGYYFGDGEISTSTRLVPYENILLVYTRQEKDFTSDGAPSRALNVVFIVVFLSATWLL
;
A
#
# COMPACT_ATOMS: atom_id res chain seq x y z
N MET A 1 -1.33 11.69 18.15
CA MET A 1 -2.12 10.73 17.34
C MET A 1 -3.51 11.29 17.07
N ARG A 2 -3.79 11.91 15.91
CA ARG A 2 -5.20 12.08 15.50
C ARG A 2 -5.80 10.71 15.40
N LEU A 3 -7.07 10.60 15.76
CA LEU A 3 -7.89 9.50 15.31
C LEU A 3 -8.83 10.06 14.26
N HIS A 4 -8.79 9.51 13.06
CA HIS A 4 -9.85 9.65 12.07
C HIS A 4 -10.72 8.40 12.18
N VAL A 5 -12.03 8.57 12.22
CA VAL A 5 -13.00 7.46 12.22
C VAL A 5 -13.94 7.66 11.04
N LEU A 6 -14.07 6.65 10.19
CA LEU A 6 -15.10 6.58 9.16
C LEU A 6 -16.08 5.45 9.54
N PRO A 7 -17.27 5.76 10.10
CA PRO A 7 -18.22 4.73 10.54
C PRO A 7 -18.78 3.86 9.39
N SER A 8 -18.85 4.39 8.17
CA SER A 8 -19.16 3.62 6.97
C SER A 8 -18.53 4.24 5.73
N MET A 9 -17.84 3.41 4.93
CA MET A 9 -17.42 3.76 3.56
C MET A 9 -18.56 3.55 2.54
N ASN A 10 -19.58 2.74 2.87
CA ASN A 10 -20.65 2.35 1.95
C ASN A 10 -22.03 2.58 2.59
N PRO A 11 -22.47 3.84 2.76
CA PRO A 11 -23.78 4.15 3.34
C PRO A 11 -24.92 3.60 2.47
N ASP A 12 -24.86 3.77 1.15
CA ASP A 12 -25.85 3.29 0.17
C ASP A 12 -26.06 1.77 0.27
N GLY A 13 -24.97 1.01 0.39
CA GLY A 13 -25.03 -0.44 0.60
C GLY A 13 -25.62 -0.82 1.96
N ALA A 14 -25.32 -0.07 3.02
CA ALA A 14 -25.89 -0.29 4.35
C ALA A 14 -27.41 0.00 4.38
N GLU A 15 -27.87 1.06 3.72
CA GLU A 15 -29.31 1.36 3.59
C GLU A 15 -30.02 0.29 2.75
N LYS A 16 -29.44 -0.12 1.61
CA LYS A 16 -29.96 -1.21 0.78
C LYS A 16 -30.03 -2.53 1.57
N TYR A 17 -29.07 -2.80 2.45
CA TYR A 17 -29.14 -3.94 3.36
C TYR A 17 -30.31 -3.80 4.34
N HIS A 18 -30.42 -2.66 5.03
CA HIS A 18 -31.47 -2.41 6.02
C HIS A 18 -32.88 -2.60 5.41
N ASN A 19 -33.10 -2.04 4.23
CA ASN A 19 -34.37 -2.13 3.49
C ASN A 19 -34.67 -3.53 2.93
N SER A 20 -33.74 -4.50 2.99
CA SER A 20 -33.95 -5.88 2.52
C SER A 20 -34.76 -6.76 3.48
N ASN A 21 -34.95 -6.32 4.75
CA ASN A 21 -35.58 -7.08 5.84
C ASN A 21 -34.92 -8.44 6.17
N VAL A 22 -33.65 -8.68 5.78
CA VAL A 22 -32.97 -9.96 6.08
C VAL A 22 -32.22 -9.93 7.41
N THR A 23 -32.81 -10.57 8.42
CA THR A 23 -32.27 -10.80 9.78
C THR A 23 -31.32 -12.01 9.88
N MET A 24 -30.94 -12.62 8.77
CA MET A 24 -30.07 -13.81 8.80
C MET A 24 -28.61 -13.41 9.04
N CYS A 25 -27.96 -14.02 10.03
CA CYS A 25 -26.53 -13.87 10.38
C CYS A 25 -25.58 -13.87 9.15
N ARG A 26 -25.85 -14.71 8.14
CA ARG A 26 -25.06 -14.74 6.88
C ARG A 26 -25.20 -13.48 6.03
N GLY A 27 -26.35 -12.82 6.06
CA GLY A 27 -26.78 -11.74 5.17
C GLY A 27 -26.92 -12.13 3.68
N PRO A 28 -27.77 -11.43 2.90
CA PRO A 28 -27.67 -11.45 1.45
C PRO A 28 -26.31 -10.89 1.00
N THR A 29 -25.97 -11.09 -0.28
CA THR A 29 -24.89 -10.35 -0.94
C THR A 29 -25.30 -8.93 -1.35
N GLU A 30 -26.58 -8.61 -1.26
CA GLU A 30 -27.13 -7.26 -1.40
C GLU A 30 -26.57 -6.35 -0.29
N GLY A 31 -26.34 -5.08 -0.60
CA GLY A 31 -25.72 -4.13 0.33
C GLY A 31 -24.20 -4.28 0.54
N ARG A 32 -23.57 -5.41 0.16
CA ARG A 32 -22.10 -5.53 0.15
C ARG A 32 -21.43 -4.48 -0.75
N LYS A 33 -22.07 -4.23 -1.90
CA LYS A 33 -21.62 -3.36 -2.98
C LYS A 33 -22.20 -1.95 -2.82
N ASN A 34 -21.65 -0.98 -3.53
CA ASN A 34 -22.23 0.37 -3.59
C ASN A 34 -23.49 0.43 -4.49
N ALA A 35 -24.09 1.62 -4.63
CA ALA A 35 -25.27 1.83 -5.48
C ALA A 35 -25.07 1.45 -6.96
N ALA A 36 -23.83 1.51 -7.46
CA ALA A 36 -23.46 1.13 -8.83
C ALA A 36 -23.07 -0.37 -9.00
N ASP A 37 -23.40 -1.21 -8.01
CA ASP A 37 -23.10 -2.65 -7.97
C ASP A 37 -21.58 -2.98 -8.02
N VAL A 38 -20.73 -2.07 -7.52
CA VAL A 38 -19.27 -2.26 -7.39
C VAL A 38 -18.91 -2.82 -6.01
N ASP A 39 -18.09 -3.87 -5.98
CA ASP A 39 -17.42 -4.33 -4.75
C ASP A 39 -16.21 -3.42 -4.49
N LEU A 40 -16.35 -2.50 -3.53
CA LEU A 40 -15.36 -1.47 -3.26
C LEU A 40 -13.97 -2.05 -2.93
N ASN A 41 -13.91 -3.20 -2.24
CA ASN A 41 -12.64 -3.88 -1.94
C ASN A 41 -12.10 -4.73 -3.10
N ARG A 42 -12.61 -4.52 -4.33
CA ARG A 42 -12.06 -5.05 -5.59
C ARG A 42 -11.92 -3.95 -6.66
N SER A 43 -11.92 -2.68 -6.24
CA SER A 43 -12.01 -1.50 -7.11
C SER A 43 -10.79 -0.55 -7.04
N PHE A 44 -9.90 -0.71 -6.05
CA PHE A 44 -8.66 0.05 -5.92
C PHE A 44 -7.59 -0.39 -6.93
N PRO A 45 -6.58 0.44 -7.23
CA PRO A 45 -5.46 0.05 -8.07
C PRO A 45 -4.78 -1.24 -7.60
N HIS A 46 -4.57 -2.20 -8.51
CA HIS A 46 -3.98 -3.50 -8.16
C HIS A 46 -2.44 -3.45 -8.24
N ILE A 47 -1.79 -3.70 -7.11
CA ILE A 47 -0.34 -3.53 -6.93
C ILE A 47 0.52 -4.40 -7.86
N PHE A 48 0.02 -5.55 -8.33
CA PHE A 48 0.76 -6.48 -9.20
C PHE A 48 0.32 -6.44 -10.68
N GLY A 49 -0.47 -5.44 -11.11
CA GLY A 49 -0.78 -5.25 -12.52
C GLY A 49 -2.13 -4.58 -12.78
N LYS A 50 -2.79 -4.94 -13.88
CA LYS A 50 -4.04 -4.27 -14.30
C LYS A 50 -5.16 -4.45 -13.26
N THR A 51 -5.63 -3.32 -12.73
CA THR A 51 -6.84 -3.17 -11.91
C THR A 51 -8.05 -3.83 -12.59
N PRO A 52 -8.94 -4.52 -11.85
CA PRO A 52 -10.23 -4.97 -12.39
C PRO A 52 -11.02 -3.78 -12.94
N LYS A 53 -11.70 -3.96 -14.09
CA LYS A 53 -12.66 -2.95 -14.55
C LYS A 53 -13.84 -2.90 -13.56
N SER A 54 -14.04 -1.75 -12.93
CA SER A 54 -15.16 -1.45 -12.05
C SER A 54 -16.07 -0.39 -12.66
N GLY A 55 -17.31 -0.30 -12.17
CA GLY A 55 -18.20 0.84 -12.44
C GLY A 55 -17.81 2.09 -11.63
N PRO A 56 -18.68 3.12 -11.59
CA PRO A 56 -18.54 4.28 -10.72
C PRO A 56 -18.40 3.88 -9.26
N ALA A 57 -17.46 4.50 -8.55
CA ALA A 57 -17.21 4.25 -7.14
C ALA A 57 -16.79 5.55 -6.43
N PRO A 58 -17.70 6.54 -6.28
CA PRO A 58 -17.38 7.81 -5.62
C PRO A 58 -16.89 7.63 -4.18
N GLU A 59 -17.24 6.52 -3.53
CA GLU A 59 -16.75 6.12 -2.21
C GLU A 59 -15.28 5.72 -2.27
N ARG A 60 -14.90 4.93 -3.28
CA ARG A 60 -13.49 4.67 -3.59
C ARG A 60 -12.80 5.98 -3.92
N ASP A 61 -13.40 6.86 -4.73
CA ASP A 61 -12.76 8.10 -5.18
C ASP A 61 -12.62 9.16 -4.05
N ALA A 62 -13.48 9.13 -3.03
CA ALA A 62 -13.40 10.00 -1.85
C ALA A 62 -12.41 9.48 -0.80
N ILE A 63 -12.38 8.16 -0.56
CA ILE A 63 -11.22 7.51 0.07
C ILE A 63 -9.99 7.90 -0.74
N GLN A 64 -10.00 7.75 -2.07
CA GLN A 64 -8.91 8.16 -2.95
C GLN A 64 -8.75 9.69 -3.13
N LYS A 65 -8.97 10.46 -2.05
CA LYS A 65 -8.59 11.87 -1.95
C LYS A 65 -8.22 12.30 -0.52
N TRP A 66 -9.00 11.89 0.49
CA TRP A 66 -8.96 12.26 1.93
C TRP A 66 -7.67 11.85 2.69
N MET A 67 -6.54 11.95 2.00
CA MET A 67 -5.63 10.82 1.92
C MET A 67 -4.39 11.13 1.04
N GLU A 68 -4.44 12.04 0.06
CA GLU A 68 -3.21 12.63 -0.54
C GLU A 68 -2.87 13.91 0.21
N GLU A 69 -3.92 14.61 0.62
CA GLU A 69 -3.93 15.84 1.41
C GLU A 69 -3.27 15.68 2.80
N ILE A 70 -3.08 14.44 3.23
CA ILE A 70 -3.32 13.99 4.60
C ILE A 70 -2.44 12.70 4.73
N PRO A 71 -1.33 12.68 5.53
CA PRO A 71 -0.37 11.56 5.68
C PRO A 71 -0.54 10.63 6.93
N PHE A 72 -0.74 9.32 6.75
CA PHE A 72 -0.89 8.31 7.83
C PHE A 72 0.38 7.50 7.99
N VAL A 73 0.43 6.79 9.11
CA VAL A 73 1.44 5.74 9.39
C VAL A 73 0.81 4.35 9.50
N MET A 74 -0.48 4.28 9.87
CA MET A 74 -1.18 3.05 10.23
C MET A 74 -2.70 3.20 10.02
N SER A 75 -3.39 2.12 9.70
CA SER A 75 -4.85 2.06 9.54
C SER A 75 -5.39 0.69 9.99
N ILE A 76 -6.70 0.62 10.26
CA ILE A 76 -7.41 -0.64 10.48
C ILE A 76 -8.79 -0.55 9.84
N SER A 77 -9.12 -1.51 8.96
CA SER A 77 -10.44 -1.63 8.35
C SER A 77 -11.24 -2.76 8.99
N PHE A 78 -12.56 -2.58 9.17
CA PHE A 78 -13.42 -3.56 9.85
C PHE A 78 -14.33 -4.30 8.88
N ARG A 79 -14.47 -5.61 9.08
CA ARG A 79 -15.30 -6.51 8.27
C ARG A 79 -15.99 -7.56 9.13
N SER A 80 -16.88 -8.32 8.50
CA SER A 80 -17.66 -9.39 9.13
C SER A 80 -17.84 -10.57 8.16
N GLY A 81 -18.19 -11.73 8.70
CA GLY A 81 -18.21 -13.02 8.01
C GLY A 81 -17.10 -13.99 8.44
N ALA A 82 -16.26 -13.60 9.41
CA ALA A 82 -15.18 -14.38 10.01
C ALA A 82 -14.77 -13.73 11.35
N VAL A 83 -13.89 -14.36 12.13
CA VAL A 83 -13.22 -13.75 13.30
C VAL A 83 -11.71 -13.93 13.16
N VAL A 84 -11.04 -12.95 12.55
CA VAL A 84 -9.60 -13.02 12.19
C VAL A 84 -9.04 -11.63 11.86
N ALA A 85 -7.79 -11.35 12.22
CA ALA A 85 -7.02 -10.20 11.74
C ALA A 85 -6.22 -10.58 10.49
N THR A 86 -6.55 -10.01 9.33
CA THR A 86 -5.81 -10.25 8.08
C THR A 86 -4.78 -9.15 7.83
N TYR A 87 -3.65 -9.54 7.25
CA TYR A 87 -2.57 -8.62 6.90
C TYR A 87 -2.11 -8.77 5.44
N PRO A 88 -1.53 -7.72 4.83
CA PRO A 88 -1.00 -7.74 3.47
C PRO A 88 0.00 -8.87 3.15
N TYR A 89 0.15 -9.25 1.89
CA TYR A 89 -0.72 -8.87 0.76
C TYR A 89 -1.98 -9.75 0.68
N ASP A 90 -3.12 -9.16 0.32
CA ASP A 90 -4.32 -9.83 -0.18
C ASP A 90 -4.12 -10.34 -1.62
N SER A 91 -3.32 -9.63 -2.40
CA SER A 91 -2.94 -9.98 -3.77
C SER A 91 -1.80 -10.99 -3.80
N ALA A 92 -1.73 -11.78 -4.88
CA ALA A 92 -0.55 -12.56 -5.26
C ALA A 92 -0.08 -12.17 -6.66
N SER A 93 1.17 -12.47 -7.03
CA SER A 93 1.76 -12.02 -8.29
C SER A 93 1.10 -12.68 -9.52
N PHE A 94 1.44 -12.21 -10.73
CA PHE A 94 0.94 -12.84 -11.95
C PHE A 94 1.63 -14.16 -12.29
N GLU A 95 2.88 -14.39 -11.85
CA GLU A 95 3.58 -15.66 -12.09
C GLU A 95 2.98 -16.78 -11.21
N ASP A 96 2.50 -16.41 -10.02
CA ASP A 96 1.77 -17.28 -9.07
C ASP A 96 0.38 -17.72 -9.53
N ARG A 97 -0.17 -17.18 -10.64
CA ARG A 97 -1.57 -17.43 -11.02
C ARG A 97 -1.87 -18.88 -11.41
N LYS A 98 -0.87 -19.66 -11.79
CA LYS A 98 -1.00 -21.12 -11.95
C LYS A 98 -1.26 -21.84 -10.61
N HIS A 99 -0.99 -21.17 -9.49
CA HIS A 99 -1.08 -21.68 -8.13
C HIS A 99 -2.04 -20.86 -7.24
N ALA A 100 -2.93 -20.02 -7.80
CA ALA A 100 -3.85 -19.21 -7.00
C ALA A 100 -4.77 -20.03 -6.06
N ALA A 101 -5.06 -21.28 -6.42
CA ALA A 101 -5.77 -22.25 -5.58
C ALA A 101 -4.89 -22.91 -4.50
N VAL A 102 -3.56 -22.85 -4.63
CA VAL A 102 -2.57 -23.31 -3.63
C VAL A 102 -2.33 -22.22 -2.59
N PHE A 103 -2.28 -20.94 -3.02
CA PHE A 103 -2.31 -19.78 -2.13
C PHE A 103 -3.59 -19.78 -1.28
N SER A 104 -4.77 -19.80 -1.92
CA SER A 104 -6.10 -19.74 -1.25
C SER A 104 -6.50 -21.03 -0.50
N ALA A 105 -5.52 -21.74 0.05
CA ALA A 105 -5.66 -22.96 0.85
C ALA A 105 -4.80 -22.90 2.13
N GLY A 106 -4.28 -21.72 2.51
CA GLY A 106 -3.44 -21.53 3.70
C GLY A 106 -2.00 -22.03 3.58
N ASN A 107 -1.55 -22.45 2.39
CA ASN A 107 -0.26 -23.12 2.20
C ASN A 107 0.87 -22.20 1.67
N ILE A 108 0.52 -21.03 1.13
CA ILE A 108 1.50 -20.05 0.62
C ILE A 108 1.00 -18.65 0.95
N GLU A 109 1.84 -17.84 1.59
CA GLU A 109 1.57 -16.43 1.88
C GLU A 109 2.19 -15.51 0.80
N SER A 110 1.57 -14.36 0.53
CA SER A 110 2.20 -13.29 -0.26
C SER A 110 2.68 -12.19 0.69
N LEU A 111 3.96 -12.24 1.05
CA LEU A 111 4.57 -11.41 2.09
C LEU A 111 4.91 -10.00 1.60
N THR A 112 4.93 -9.03 2.52
CA THR A 112 5.49 -7.70 2.27
C THR A 112 6.90 -7.56 2.89
N PRO A 113 7.69 -6.53 2.51
CA PRO A 113 8.92 -6.20 3.23
C PRO A 113 8.73 -5.72 4.68
N ASP A 114 7.50 -5.46 5.12
CA ASP A 114 7.13 -5.11 6.50
C ASP A 114 6.28 -6.21 7.16
N ASP A 115 6.40 -7.47 6.71
CA ASP A 115 5.65 -8.63 7.23
C ASP A 115 5.83 -8.82 8.75
N ASP A 116 6.98 -8.44 9.31
CA ASP A 116 7.24 -8.45 10.75
C ASP A 116 6.32 -7.48 11.52
N MET A 117 6.25 -6.23 11.06
CA MET A 117 5.35 -5.20 11.58
C MET A 117 3.89 -5.55 11.35
N PHE A 118 3.55 -6.12 10.19
CA PHE A 118 2.18 -6.52 9.88
C PHE A 118 1.67 -7.68 10.73
N ARG A 119 2.48 -8.72 10.94
CA ARG A 119 2.16 -9.80 11.89
C ARG A 119 2.09 -9.28 13.32
N HIS A 120 2.95 -8.34 13.71
CA HIS A 120 2.87 -7.69 15.03
C HIS A 120 1.55 -6.94 15.23
N LEU A 121 1.13 -6.12 14.26
CA LEU A 121 -0.15 -5.38 14.31
C LEU A 121 -1.36 -6.34 14.34
N ALA A 122 -1.37 -7.36 13.48
CA ALA A 122 -2.45 -8.35 13.44
C ALA A 122 -2.52 -9.19 14.72
N SER A 123 -1.36 -9.62 15.25
CA SER A 123 -1.25 -10.34 16.53
C SER A 123 -1.68 -9.48 17.70
N THR A 124 -1.27 -8.20 17.75
CA THR A 124 -1.68 -7.23 18.77
C THR A 124 -3.20 -7.08 18.83
N TYR A 125 -3.88 -7.11 17.68
CA TYR A 125 -5.35 -7.13 17.65
C TYR A 125 -5.90 -8.49 18.11
N ALA A 126 -5.47 -9.59 17.48
CA ALA A 126 -6.05 -10.91 17.68
C ALA A 126 -5.88 -11.48 19.10
N THR A 127 -4.73 -11.21 19.75
CA THR A 127 -4.42 -11.65 21.12
C THR A 127 -5.15 -10.86 22.20
N ASN A 128 -5.62 -9.65 21.90
CA ASN A 128 -6.33 -8.77 22.85
C ASN A 128 -7.84 -8.67 22.57
N HIS A 129 -8.34 -9.43 21.59
CA HIS A 129 -9.75 -9.63 21.31
C HIS A 129 -10.25 -10.90 22.02
N ASP A 130 -11.39 -10.83 22.71
CA ASP A 130 -11.95 -11.86 23.63
C ASP A 130 -11.80 -13.31 23.12
N SER A 131 -12.07 -13.54 21.83
CA SER A 131 -12.10 -14.87 21.23
C SER A 131 -11.29 -15.07 19.94
N MET A 132 -10.55 -14.07 19.43
CA MET A 132 -9.96 -14.15 18.09
C MET A 132 -8.73 -15.07 18.05
N PHE A 133 -7.82 -14.94 19.03
CA PHE A 133 -6.65 -15.81 19.18
C PHE A 133 -6.98 -17.32 19.27
N LEU A 134 -8.21 -17.68 19.65
CA LEU A 134 -8.68 -19.06 19.70
C LEU A 134 -8.74 -19.71 18.31
N GLY A 135 -8.74 -18.91 17.24
CA GLY A 135 -8.68 -19.36 15.85
C GLY A 135 -9.86 -20.21 15.39
N ARG A 136 -10.98 -20.18 16.14
CA ARG A 136 -12.13 -21.06 15.91
C ARG A 136 -12.86 -20.65 14.64
N PRO A 137 -13.22 -21.61 13.76
CA PRO A 137 -13.96 -21.30 12.56
C PRO A 137 -15.38 -20.84 12.86
N CYS A 138 -15.93 -20.00 11.99
CA CYS A 138 -17.31 -19.56 12.12
C CYS A 138 -18.27 -20.68 11.69
N ASN A 139 -19.13 -21.12 12.61
CA ASN A 139 -20.19 -22.10 12.34
C ASN A 139 -21.55 -21.39 12.39
N ILE A 140 -22.21 -21.32 11.23
CA ILE A 140 -23.49 -20.62 11.06
C ILE A 140 -24.48 -21.62 10.44
N ASP A 141 -25.68 -21.73 11.01
CA ASP A 141 -26.73 -22.68 10.62
C ASP A 141 -26.22 -24.14 10.48
N GLY A 142 -25.30 -24.55 11.37
CA GLY A 142 -24.68 -25.89 11.34
C GLY A 142 -23.67 -26.12 10.20
N ARG A 143 -23.22 -25.07 9.50
CA ARG A 143 -22.18 -25.14 8.48
C ARG A 143 -21.02 -24.20 8.82
N THR A 144 -19.82 -24.77 8.88
CA THR A 144 -18.55 -24.05 8.93
C THR A 144 -18.34 -23.21 7.67
N THR A 145 -17.88 -21.96 7.80
CA THR A 145 -17.63 -21.04 6.66
C THR A 145 -16.18 -21.00 6.18
N ASP A 146 -15.26 -21.58 6.96
CA ASP A 146 -13.81 -21.44 6.83
C ASP A 146 -13.13 -22.63 7.55
N LEU A 147 -11.79 -22.65 7.59
CA LEU A 147 -11.01 -23.73 8.21
C LEU A 147 -10.48 -23.41 9.62
N GLY A 148 -10.80 -22.22 10.15
CA GLY A 148 -10.17 -21.66 11.34
C GLY A 148 -8.86 -20.94 11.00
N PHE A 149 -8.41 -20.11 11.94
CA PHE A 149 -7.29 -19.18 11.76
C PHE A 149 -6.36 -19.26 12.97
N PRO A 150 -5.34 -20.14 12.97
CA PRO A 150 -4.42 -20.30 14.11
C PRO A 150 -3.87 -18.96 14.62
N ASN A 151 -3.87 -18.76 15.94
CA ASN A 151 -3.53 -17.51 16.63
C ASN A 151 -4.43 -16.29 16.27
N GLY A 152 -5.50 -16.48 15.50
CA GLY A 152 -6.44 -15.41 15.11
C GLY A 152 -5.95 -14.51 13.97
N THR A 153 -4.90 -14.91 13.24
CA THR A 153 -4.25 -14.08 12.20
C THR A 153 -4.03 -14.85 10.90
N ILE A 154 -4.12 -14.20 9.73
CA ILE A 154 -3.75 -14.82 8.44
C ILE A 154 -3.31 -13.79 7.38
N ASN A 155 -2.35 -14.15 6.53
CA ASN A 155 -2.03 -13.38 5.33
C ASN A 155 -3.21 -13.40 4.34
N GLY A 156 -3.58 -12.24 3.81
CA GLY A 156 -4.79 -12.08 2.98
C GLY A 156 -4.82 -13.00 1.76
N ALA A 157 -3.73 -13.10 1.00
CA ALA A 157 -3.62 -13.95 -0.18
C ALA A 157 -3.66 -15.45 0.16
N SER A 158 -3.13 -15.83 1.32
CA SER A 158 -3.15 -17.21 1.84
C SER A 158 -4.57 -17.66 2.23
N TRP A 159 -5.43 -16.72 2.65
CA TRP A 159 -6.86 -17.00 2.86
C TRP A 159 -7.65 -16.96 1.54
N GLN A 160 -7.62 -15.83 0.82
CA GLN A 160 -8.27 -15.67 -0.48
C GLN A 160 -7.60 -14.56 -1.29
N VAL A 161 -6.95 -14.94 -2.40
CA VAL A 161 -6.32 -13.98 -3.32
C VAL A 161 -7.33 -12.93 -3.83
N MET A 162 -7.15 -11.69 -3.42
CA MET A 162 -7.91 -10.51 -3.85
C MET A 162 -7.11 -9.69 -4.88
N LYS A 163 -7.74 -8.67 -5.47
CA LYS A 163 -7.13 -7.71 -6.39
C LYS A 163 -7.86 -6.38 -6.26
N GLY A 164 -7.14 -5.30 -5.99
CA GLY A 164 -7.75 -3.99 -5.77
C GLY A 164 -8.50 -3.88 -4.45
N SER A 165 -7.98 -4.52 -3.40
CA SER A 165 -8.39 -4.24 -2.02
C SER A 165 -7.80 -2.92 -1.54
N MET A 166 -8.46 -2.31 -0.56
CA MET A 166 -8.01 -1.06 0.06
C MET A 166 -6.70 -1.25 0.85
N GLN A 167 -6.53 -2.42 1.47
CA GLN A 167 -5.43 -2.76 2.37
C GLN A 167 -4.07 -2.86 1.65
N ASP A 168 -3.97 -3.68 0.60
CA ASP A 168 -2.79 -3.75 -0.28
C ASP A 168 -2.44 -2.39 -0.88
N TYR A 169 -3.51 -1.71 -1.30
CA TYR A 169 -3.42 -0.42 -1.93
C TYR A 169 -2.83 0.61 -0.96
N ASN A 170 -3.36 0.71 0.25
CA ASN A 170 -2.91 1.58 1.34
C ASN A 170 -1.50 1.23 1.86
N TYR A 171 -0.93 0.07 1.56
CA TYR A 171 0.48 -0.16 1.85
C TYR A 171 1.39 0.30 0.70
N ALA A 172 1.18 -0.21 -0.52
CA ALA A 172 2.20 -0.22 -1.58
C ALA A 172 2.51 1.13 -2.27
N LYS A 173 1.99 2.27 -1.78
CA LYS A 173 2.07 3.56 -2.50
C LYS A 173 2.34 4.81 -1.64
N HIS A 174 2.04 4.84 -0.34
CA HIS A 174 2.60 5.80 0.65
C HIS A 174 3.02 5.11 1.98
N GLY A 175 3.01 3.77 2.06
CA GLY A 175 3.52 3.04 3.22
C GLY A 175 2.63 3.03 4.48
N ILE A 176 1.30 3.16 4.38
CA ILE A 176 0.42 2.99 5.54
C ILE A 176 0.36 1.50 5.90
N LEU A 177 0.62 1.18 7.16
CA LEU A 177 0.37 -0.17 7.66
C LEU A 177 -1.11 -0.35 7.95
N GLU A 178 -1.89 -0.77 6.94
CA GLU A 178 -3.29 -1.17 7.10
C GLU A 178 -3.44 -2.68 7.33
N ILE A 179 -4.18 -3.06 8.36
CA ILE A 179 -4.71 -4.42 8.54
C ILE A 179 -6.23 -4.43 8.43
N THR A 180 -6.83 -5.60 8.21
CA THR A 180 -8.29 -5.77 8.21
C THR A 180 -8.71 -6.72 9.32
N ALA A 181 -9.46 -6.21 10.30
CA ALA A 181 -10.06 -7.04 11.34
C ALA A 181 -11.47 -7.49 10.92
N TYR A 182 -11.64 -8.81 10.82
CA TYR A 182 -12.96 -9.44 10.75
C TYR A 182 -13.43 -9.68 12.18
N ILE A 183 -14.47 -8.97 12.62
CA ILE A 183 -14.84 -8.83 14.04
C ILE A 183 -16.06 -9.66 14.45
N SER A 184 -16.73 -10.32 13.51
CA SER A 184 -17.95 -11.09 13.76
C SER A 184 -18.21 -12.15 12.69
N CYS A 185 -18.62 -13.35 13.10
CA CYS A 185 -19.09 -14.38 12.17
C CYS A 185 -20.33 -13.92 11.38
N CYS A 186 -21.26 -13.23 12.05
CA CYS A 186 -22.44 -12.67 11.40
C CYS A 186 -22.11 -11.36 10.68
N LYS A 187 -22.53 -11.24 9.41
CA LYS A 187 -22.38 -10.01 8.61
C LYS A 187 -23.38 -8.93 9.02
N TYR A 188 -24.54 -9.36 9.52
CA TYR A 188 -25.49 -8.51 10.21
C TYR A 188 -25.47 -8.89 11.69
N ILE A 189 -25.27 -7.91 12.55
CA ILE A 189 -25.25 -8.08 14.00
C ILE A 189 -26.60 -7.56 14.49
N GLU A 190 -27.40 -8.43 15.10
CA GLU A 190 -28.69 -8.02 15.66
C GLU A 190 -28.47 -7.02 16.80
N PRO A 191 -29.40 -6.06 17.06
CA PRO A 191 -29.16 -4.97 18.00
C PRO A 191 -28.76 -5.39 19.43
N HIS A 192 -29.13 -6.60 19.85
CA HIS A 192 -28.79 -7.17 21.15
C HIS A 192 -27.37 -7.75 21.24
N ASP A 193 -26.74 -8.09 20.11
CA ASP A 193 -25.36 -8.60 20.05
C ASP A 193 -24.31 -7.48 19.94
N ILE A 194 -24.72 -6.24 19.60
CA ILE A 194 -23.81 -5.11 19.36
C ILE A 194 -22.94 -4.82 20.60
N GLU A 195 -23.51 -4.88 21.81
CA GLU A 195 -22.74 -4.68 23.04
C GLU A 195 -21.66 -5.77 23.22
N LYS A 196 -21.96 -7.03 22.89
CA LYS A 196 -20.97 -8.11 22.95
C LYS A 196 -19.83 -7.86 21.96
N VAL A 197 -20.15 -7.55 20.69
CA VAL A 197 -19.12 -7.28 19.67
C VAL A 197 -18.25 -6.08 20.07
N TRP A 198 -18.83 -5.03 20.67
CA TRP A 198 -18.06 -3.93 21.24
C TRP A 198 -17.11 -4.39 22.36
N LEU A 199 -17.60 -5.14 23.35
CA LEU A 199 -16.80 -5.62 24.47
C LEU A 199 -15.67 -6.55 24.02
N ASP A 200 -15.94 -7.43 23.06
CA ASP A 200 -14.95 -8.35 22.47
C ASP A 200 -13.78 -7.62 21.82
N ASN A 201 -14.04 -6.45 21.21
CA ASN A 201 -13.08 -5.70 20.41
C ASN A 201 -12.42 -4.53 21.17
N ARG A 202 -13.05 -4.01 22.24
CA ARG A 202 -12.63 -2.76 22.93
C ARG A 202 -11.16 -2.73 23.33
N ASN A 203 -10.65 -3.83 23.90
CA ASN A 203 -9.28 -3.88 24.40
C ASN A 203 -8.26 -3.94 23.24
N ALA A 204 -8.54 -4.76 22.21
CA ALA A 204 -7.76 -4.82 20.97
C ALA A 204 -7.68 -3.46 20.26
N LEU A 205 -8.81 -2.75 20.17
CA LEU A 205 -8.90 -1.40 19.60
C LEU A 205 -8.00 -0.39 20.35
N GLN A 206 -7.99 -0.43 21.68
CA GLN A 206 -7.14 0.47 22.48
C GLN A 206 -5.64 0.18 22.28
N LEU A 207 -5.26 -1.08 22.20
CA LEU A 207 -3.86 -1.49 22.07
C LEU A 207 -3.31 -1.29 20.66
N ILE A 208 -4.07 -1.62 19.60
CA ILE A 208 -3.60 -1.30 18.24
C ILE A 208 -3.51 0.21 18.01
N LEU A 209 -4.36 1.03 18.62
CA LEU A 209 -4.20 2.50 18.54
C LEU A 209 -2.94 3.00 19.26
N ALA A 210 -2.40 2.28 20.24
CA ALA A 210 -1.14 2.65 20.88
C ALA A 210 0.08 2.42 19.96
N GLU A 211 0.03 1.41 19.09
CA GLU A 211 1.11 1.00 18.16
C GLU A 211 1.58 2.11 17.22
N VAL A 212 0.73 3.10 16.91
CA VAL A 212 1.09 4.28 16.10
C VAL A 212 2.16 5.19 16.75
N ASN A 213 2.55 4.90 17.99
CA ASN A 213 3.62 5.58 18.73
C ASN A 213 4.92 4.74 18.78
N ARG A 214 5.06 3.70 17.94
CA ARG A 214 6.27 2.87 17.79
C ARG A 214 7.24 3.45 16.73
N GLY A 215 8.47 2.95 16.69
CA GLY A 215 9.38 3.12 15.56
C GLY A 215 10.16 4.43 15.59
N VAL A 216 10.27 5.10 14.45
CA VAL A 216 11.03 6.35 14.27
C VAL A 216 10.15 7.47 13.73
N ARG A 217 10.42 8.71 14.16
CA ARG A 217 9.78 9.93 13.67
C ARG A 217 10.74 11.12 13.77
N GLY A 218 10.46 12.20 13.06
CA GLY A 218 11.24 13.44 13.22
C GLY A 218 11.01 14.44 12.11
N PHE A 219 11.96 15.38 11.98
CA PHE A 219 11.96 16.42 10.96
C PHE A 219 13.18 16.29 10.05
N VAL A 220 12.95 16.39 8.74
CA VAL A 220 13.99 16.58 7.71
C VAL A 220 14.07 18.06 7.37
N LYS A 221 15.28 18.63 7.49
CA LYS A 221 15.57 20.04 7.29
C LYS A 221 16.79 20.25 6.41
N ASN A 222 16.93 21.42 5.81
CA ASN A 222 18.16 21.82 5.14
C ASN A 222 19.20 22.38 6.14
N THR A 223 20.37 22.77 5.63
CA THR A 223 21.44 23.42 6.41
C THR A 223 21.04 24.72 7.11
N ASP A 224 20.02 25.40 6.59
CA ASP A 224 19.52 26.69 7.09
C ASP A 224 18.39 26.50 8.13
N GLY A 225 18.03 25.24 8.45
CA GLY A 225 16.96 24.90 9.38
C GLY A 225 15.55 24.93 8.79
N MET A 226 15.41 25.22 7.49
CA MET A 226 14.15 25.17 6.74
C MET A 226 13.71 23.72 6.52
N PRO A 227 12.39 23.43 6.49
CA PRO A 227 11.90 22.07 6.21
C PRO A 227 12.21 21.62 4.78
N VAL A 228 12.44 20.32 4.58
CA VAL A 228 12.51 19.71 3.24
C VAL A 228 11.21 18.93 3.00
N PRO A 229 10.24 19.50 2.25
CA PRO A 229 8.97 18.84 1.97
C PRO A 229 9.09 17.82 0.83
N ASN A 230 8.20 16.83 0.79
CA ASN A 230 8.11 15.81 -0.26
C ASN A 230 9.42 15.02 -0.49
N ALA A 231 10.33 14.96 0.48
CA ALA A 231 11.49 14.09 0.43
C ALA A 231 11.02 12.63 0.52
N THR A 232 11.27 11.84 -0.51
CA THR A 232 10.93 10.41 -0.54
C THR A 232 11.87 9.66 0.39
N ALA A 233 11.31 8.80 1.21
CA ALA A 233 12.00 8.04 2.24
C ALA A 233 11.63 6.56 2.19
N TYR A 234 12.62 5.71 2.46
CA TYR A 234 12.43 4.27 2.63
C TYR A 234 13.48 3.69 3.58
N ILE A 235 13.17 2.54 4.17
CA ILE A 235 14.12 1.76 4.95
C ILE A 235 14.83 0.80 3.99
N ILE A 236 16.15 0.72 4.06
CA ILE A 236 16.93 -0.21 3.23
C ILE A 236 16.55 -1.65 3.63
N GLY A 237 16.19 -2.47 2.63
CA GLY A 237 15.54 -3.76 2.79
C GLY A 237 14.00 -3.71 2.79
N ARG A 238 13.37 -2.54 2.61
CA ARG A 238 11.89 -2.34 2.56
C ARG A 238 11.45 -1.42 1.42
N GLU A 239 12.02 -1.62 0.23
CA GLU A 239 11.96 -0.73 -0.95
C GLU A 239 10.57 -0.55 -1.58
N THR A 240 9.56 -1.35 -1.21
CA THR A 240 8.17 -1.15 -1.69
C THR A 240 7.34 -0.22 -0.81
N ALA A 241 7.85 0.14 0.37
CA ALA A 241 7.08 0.79 1.43
C ALA A 241 7.38 2.30 1.53
N ASN A 242 7.52 2.97 0.38
CA ASN A 242 7.97 4.36 0.31
C ASN A 242 6.97 5.32 0.97
N PHE A 243 7.49 6.27 1.74
CA PHE A 243 6.76 7.38 2.35
C PHE A 243 7.43 8.72 2.00
N SER A 244 6.81 9.84 2.34
CA SER A 244 7.34 11.17 2.04
C SER A 244 7.20 12.14 3.21
N THR A 245 8.09 13.12 3.29
CA THR A 245 8.00 14.18 4.31
C THR A 245 6.84 15.14 4.04
N THR A 246 6.22 15.65 5.11
CA THR A 246 5.14 16.65 5.04
C THR A 246 5.63 18.01 4.54
N ALA A 247 4.71 18.96 4.33
CA ALA A 247 5.03 20.37 4.08
C ALA A 247 5.92 21.03 5.17
N HIS A 248 6.00 20.43 6.37
CA HIS A 248 6.85 20.87 7.48
C HIS A 248 8.10 20.00 7.67
N GLY A 249 8.39 19.10 6.72
CA GLY A 249 9.52 18.17 6.77
C GLY A 249 9.32 17.00 7.72
N GLU A 250 8.12 16.80 8.28
CA GLU A 250 7.85 15.75 9.26
C GLU A 250 7.81 14.36 8.61
N PHE A 251 8.27 13.33 9.31
CA PHE A 251 8.09 11.93 8.92
C PHE A 251 7.81 11.04 10.14
N TRP A 252 7.19 9.89 9.87
CA TRP A 252 6.93 8.82 10.83
C TRP A 252 7.06 7.47 10.12
N ARG A 253 7.63 6.47 10.79
CA ARG A 253 7.69 5.10 10.31
C ARG A 253 7.67 4.11 11.48
N LEU A 254 6.61 3.31 11.56
CA LEU A 254 6.52 2.23 12.54
C LEU A 254 7.49 1.10 12.14
N LEU A 255 8.25 0.61 13.12
CA LEU A 255 9.26 -0.45 13.01
C LEU A 255 9.33 -1.19 14.35
N LEU A 256 9.62 -2.48 14.32
CA LEU A 256 9.93 -3.25 15.53
C LEU A 256 11.29 -2.81 16.12
N PRO A 257 11.63 -3.24 17.36
CA PRO A 257 12.96 -3.00 17.90
C PRO A 257 14.04 -3.66 17.03
N GLY A 258 15.09 -2.93 16.69
CA GLY A 258 16.08 -3.38 15.71
C GLY A 258 17.00 -2.30 15.18
N TYR A 259 17.93 -2.73 14.31
CA TYR A 259 18.90 -1.88 13.63
C TYR A 259 18.44 -1.63 12.20
N TYR A 260 18.39 -0.36 11.79
CA TYR A 260 17.84 0.05 10.49
C TYR A 260 18.69 1.15 9.86
N THR A 261 18.56 1.28 8.54
CA THR A 261 19.09 2.43 7.79
C THR A 261 17.96 3.04 6.99
N ILE A 262 17.75 4.36 7.13
CA ILE A 262 16.77 5.12 6.35
C ILE A 262 17.51 5.96 5.30
N GLU A 263 17.01 5.93 4.07
CA GLU A 263 17.44 6.80 2.98
C GLU A 263 16.39 7.89 2.74
N PHE A 264 16.83 9.14 2.59
CA PHE A 264 16.02 10.27 2.13
C PHE A 264 16.56 10.85 0.83
N LYS A 265 15.66 11.09 -0.12
CA LYS A 265 15.93 11.66 -1.44
C LYS A 265 14.97 12.81 -1.74
N ALA A 266 15.51 13.99 -2.04
CA ALA A 266 14.75 15.18 -2.44
C ALA A 266 15.44 15.88 -3.63
N GLU A 267 14.67 16.56 -4.47
CA GLU A 267 15.23 17.30 -5.61
C GLU A 267 16.06 18.50 -5.12
N GLY A 268 17.26 18.67 -5.68
CA GLY A 268 18.20 19.70 -5.25
C GLY A 268 19.00 19.37 -3.97
N TYR A 269 18.86 18.16 -3.39
CA TYR A 269 19.58 17.72 -2.20
C TYR A 269 20.50 16.51 -2.42
N GLU A 270 21.59 16.45 -1.66
CA GLU A 270 22.42 15.26 -1.51
C GLU A 270 21.60 14.12 -0.86
N LEU A 271 21.92 12.88 -1.23
CA LEU A 271 21.29 11.68 -0.67
C LEU A 271 21.67 11.51 0.81
N ALA A 272 20.68 11.45 1.70
CA ALA A 272 20.92 11.30 3.14
C ALA A 272 20.62 9.86 3.59
N ILE A 273 21.67 9.10 3.90
CA ILE A 273 21.59 7.70 4.36
C ILE A 273 21.99 7.68 5.85
N ILE A 274 21.05 7.34 6.72
CA ILE A 274 21.20 7.47 8.19
C ILE A 274 20.94 6.11 8.87
N PRO A 275 21.93 5.50 9.54
CA PRO A 275 21.72 4.34 10.39
C PRO A 275 21.15 4.75 11.76
N PHE A 276 20.25 3.94 12.31
CA PHE A 276 19.60 4.17 13.61
C PHE A 276 19.16 2.87 14.28
N ILE A 277 18.73 2.97 15.55
CA ILE A 277 18.27 1.86 16.37
C ILE A 277 16.87 2.21 16.91
N VAL A 278 15.94 1.25 16.85
CA VAL A 278 14.64 1.33 17.53
C VAL A 278 14.70 0.46 18.77
N GLU A 279 14.26 1.00 19.91
CA GLU A 279 14.19 0.31 21.20
C GLU A 279 12.74 -0.05 21.57
N GLU A 280 12.56 -1.01 22.47
CA GLU A 280 11.25 -1.59 22.84
C GLU A 280 10.23 -0.56 23.36
N GLU A 281 10.66 0.35 24.24
CA GLU A 281 9.74 1.14 25.07
C GLU A 281 9.38 2.53 24.50
N LYS A 282 10.12 3.04 23.50
CA LYS A 282 10.09 4.48 23.14
C LYS A 282 10.22 4.72 21.63
N PRO A 283 9.37 5.57 21.00
CA PRO A 283 9.62 6.03 19.64
C PRO A 283 10.88 6.88 19.56
N LEU A 284 11.78 6.54 18.66
CA LEU A 284 12.95 7.34 18.36
C LEU A 284 12.54 8.66 17.72
N VAL A 285 13.10 9.78 18.22
CA VAL A 285 13.05 11.08 17.55
C VAL A 285 14.36 11.30 16.81
N LEU A 286 14.34 11.17 15.49
CA LEU A 286 15.49 11.29 14.60
C LEU A 286 15.31 12.50 13.68
N ASN A 287 15.98 13.61 14.00
CA ASN A 287 16.00 14.78 13.12
C ASN A 287 17.19 14.71 12.15
N ILE A 288 16.97 15.09 10.90
CA ILE A 288 17.89 14.85 9.79
C ILE A 288 18.15 16.17 9.05
N THR A 289 19.42 16.42 8.70
CA THR A 289 19.84 17.57 7.90
C THR A 289 20.30 17.12 6.53
N MET A 290 19.55 17.45 5.49
CA MET A 290 19.98 17.27 4.10
C MET A 290 20.78 18.49 3.63
N LYS A 291 21.83 18.24 2.85
CA LYS A 291 22.62 19.30 2.21
C LYS A 291 22.08 19.58 0.81
N THR A 292 22.10 20.82 0.37
CA THR A 292 21.80 21.18 -1.02
C THR A 292 22.94 20.74 -1.94
N VAL A 293 22.60 20.29 -3.16
CA VAL A 293 23.61 19.97 -4.18
C VAL A 293 24.26 21.28 -4.64
N SER A 294 25.55 21.44 -4.38
CA SER A 294 26.30 22.61 -4.83
C SER A 294 26.48 22.57 -6.35
N VAL A 295 25.66 23.33 -7.08
CA VAL A 295 25.89 23.59 -8.51
C VAL A 295 27.13 24.46 -8.64
N SER A 296 28.28 23.85 -8.93
CA SER A 296 29.53 24.54 -9.22
C SER A 296 29.44 25.20 -10.60
N THR A 297 28.87 26.39 -10.68
CA THR A 297 28.89 27.24 -11.88
C THR A 297 30.31 27.73 -12.17
N THR A 298 31.10 26.90 -12.84
CA THR A 298 32.25 27.36 -13.62
C THR A 298 31.73 28.26 -14.73
N LEU A 299 31.72 29.57 -14.47
CA LEU A 299 31.50 30.60 -15.49
C LEU A 299 32.62 30.50 -16.54
N ILE A 300 32.31 29.88 -17.68
CA ILE A 300 33.19 29.92 -18.85
C ILE A 300 32.99 31.30 -19.49
N GLU A 301 33.88 32.24 -19.16
CA GLU A 301 33.88 33.56 -19.81
C GLU A 301 34.25 33.44 -21.29
N ASN A 302 33.27 33.73 -22.15
CA ASN A 302 33.38 34.17 -23.54
C ASN A 302 34.60 33.73 -24.38
N SER A 303 34.37 32.81 -25.32
CA SER A 303 35.02 32.90 -26.64
C SER A 303 34.06 32.55 -27.78
N THR A 304 33.67 33.60 -28.53
CA THR A 304 33.13 33.59 -29.91
C THR A 304 31.91 32.73 -30.24
N TYR A 305 30.77 33.42 -30.45
CA TYR A 305 29.64 32.97 -31.26
C TYR A 305 30.05 32.65 -32.71
N VAL A 306 29.38 31.66 -33.33
CA VAL A 306 29.10 31.61 -34.77
C VAL A 306 27.66 31.13 -34.95
N GLU A 307 26.81 31.91 -35.62
CA GLU A 307 25.44 31.52 -35.94
C GLU A 307 25.36 30.67 -37.21
N SER A 308 24.39 29.75 -37.27
CA SER A 308 23.60 29.57 -38.49
C SER A 308 22.18 29.10 -38.13
N THR A 309 21.18 29.81 -38.62
CA THR A 309 19.75 29.48 -38.40
C THR A 309 19.14 28.77 -39.59
N LYS A 310 18.25 27.81 -39.34
CA LYS A 310 17.16 27.45 -40.27
C LYS A 310 15.95 26.90 -39.52
N TYR A 311 14.76 27.34 -39.92
CA TYR A 311 13.46 26.92 -39.39
C TYR A 311 12.90 25.71 -40.17
N THR A 312 12.09 24.87 -39.50
CA THR A 312 10.71 24.53 -39.92
C THR A 312 9.91 23.90 -38.77
N GLU A 313 8.58 23.88 -38.88
CA GLU A 313 7.63 23.43 -37.85
C GLU A 313 7.35 21.90 -37.81
N ILE A 314 6.47 21.51 -36.90
CA ILE A 314 6.28 20.15 -36.35
C ILE A 314 5.15 19.38 -37.05
N VAL A 315 5.39 18.14 -37.49
CA VAL A 315 4.37 17.06 -37.59
C VAL A 315 5.01 15.68 -37.37
N GLY A 316 4.45 14.86 -36.48
CA GLY A 316 4.55 13.39 -36.55
C GLY A 316 5.62 12.69 -35.70
N ASP A 317 5.14 11.83 -34.80
CA ASP A 317 5.81 10.81 -33.98
C ASP A 317 7.20 10.31 -34.43
N GLY A 318 8.26 10.77 -33.75
CA GLY A 318 9.61 10.18 -33.85
C GLY A 318 10.69 10.94 -33.07
N TYR A 319 11.43 10.24 -32.21
CA TYR A 319 12.63 10.80 -31.55
C TYR A 319 13.88 10.53 -32.41
N TYR A 320 14.57 11.60 -32.82
CA TYR A 320 15.82 11.54 -33.59
C TYR A 320 17.04 11.44 -32.67
N PHE A 321 17.96 10.51 -32.97
CA PHE A 321 19.21 10.28 -32.22
C PHE A 321 20.50 10.65 -32.98
N GLY A 322 20.39 11.52 -34.00
CA GLY A 322 21.52 12.31 -34.51
C GLY A 322 22.52 11.62 -35.45
N ASP A 323 22.43 10.31 -35.69
CA ASP A 323 23.37 9.54 -36.52
C ASP A 323 22.79 9.03 -37.87
N GLY A 324 21.48 8.77 -37.95
CA GLY A 324 20.73 8.72 -39.21
C GLY A 324 19.92 7.45 -39.51
N GLU A 325 19.91 6.43 -38.64
CA GLU A 325 19.02 5.25 -38.80
C GLU A 325 18.05 5.08 -37.62
N ILE A 326 16.86 4.52 -37.91
CA ILE A 326 15.75 4.30 -36.95
C ILE A 326 15.83 2.87 -36.38
N SER A 327 15.28 2.60 -35.18
CA SER A 327 15.35 1.27 -34.53
C SER A 327 14.23 0.95 -33.52
N THR A 328 13.48 -0.14 -33.70
CA THR A 328 12.42 -0.65 -32.77
C THR A 328 12.42 -2.20 -32.59
N SER A 329 12.74 -2.74 -31.39
CA SER A 329 12.69 -4.17 -30.94
C SER A 329 13.37 -4.35 -29.57
N THR A 330 13.06 -5.42 -28.81
CA THR A 330 13.71 -5.75 -27.51
C THR A 330 13.56 -7.24 -27.06
N ARG A 331 14.53 -7.80 -26.32
CA ARG A 331 14.49 -9.12 -25.62
C ARG A 331 15.18 -9.06 -24.24
N LEU A 332 14.80 -9.90 -23.27
CA LEU A 332 15.34 -10.00 -21.88
C LEU A 332 15.82 -11.42 -21.51
N VAL A 333 16.93 -11.52 -20.76
CA VAL A 333 17.45 -12.77 -20.14
C VAL A 333 17.94 -12.46 -18.71
N PRO A 334 17.62 -13.27 -17.69
CA PRO A 334 18.02 -13.00 -16.30
C PRO A 334 19.39 -13.59 -15.93
N TYR A 335 20.18 -12.84 -15.16
CA TYR A 335 21.32 -13.35 -14.38
C TYR A 335 21.53 -12.47 -13.13
N GLU A 336 21.95 -13.09 -12.03
CA GLU A 336 22.42 -12.50 -10.76
C GLU A 336 22.12 -11.00 -10.50
N ASN A 337 20.90 -10.74 -10.00
CA ASN A 337 20.48 -9.52 -9.30
C ASN A 337 20.50 -8.17 -10.05
N ILE A 338 20.72 -8.14 -11.38
CA ILE A 338 20.47 -6.95 -12.21
C ILE A 338 19.67 -7.34 -13.48
N LEU A 339 18.79 -6.46 -13.95
CA LEU A 339 18.22 -6.57 -15.29
C LEU A 339 18.23 -5.20 -16.00
N LEU A 340 19.03 -5.09 -17.06
CA LEU A 340 19.26 -3.86 -17.85
C LEU A 340 19.10 -4.15 -19.35
N VAL A 341 18.07 -3.60 -19.97
CA VAL A 341 17.81 -3.54 -21.43
C VAL A 341 16.86 -2.35 -21.67
N TYR A 342 17.10 -1.30 -22.46
CA TYR A 342 17.77 -1.02 -23.75
C TYR A 342 16.91 -1.26 -25.02
N THR A 343 16.96 -0.32 -25.97
CA THR A 343 16.22 -0.37 -27.26
C THR A 343 17.11 -0.89 -28.40
N ARG A 344 16.54 -1.64 -29.37
CA ARG A 344 17.20 -2.04 -30.64
C ARG A 344 16.20 -2.04 -31.80
N GLN A 345 16.50 -2.65 -32.96
CA GLN A 345 15.64 -2.79 -34.16
C GLN A 345 15.30 -4.24 -34.51
N GLU A 346 14.06 -4.47 -34.91
CA GLU A 346 13.61 -5.50 -35.83
C GLU A 346 13.75 -4.95 -37.25
N LYS A 347 14.70 -5.49 -38.01
CA LYS A 347 14.44 -5.77 -39.42
C LYS A 347 14.08 -7.24 -39.45
N ASP A 348 12.83 -7.55 -39.77
CA ASP A 348 12.41 -8.91 -40.08
C ASP A 348 13.30 -9.49 -41.20
N PHE A 349 13.57 -10.80 -41.16
CA PHE A 349 12.83 -11.73 -42.02
C PHE A 349 13.21 -13.20 -41.76
N THR A 350 12.16 -14.02 -41.51
CA THR A 350 12.08 -15.48 -41.70
C THR A 350 12.94 -16.45 -40.85
N SER A 351 12.32 -17.60 -40.54
CA SER A 351 12.86 -18.83 -39.92
C SER A 351 13.41 -18.75 -38.47
N ASP A 352 12.66 -19.37 -37.56
CA ASP A 352 13.11 -20.15 -36.40
C ASP A 352 13.93 -19.47 -35.26
N GLY A 353 13.28 -18.81 -34.28
CA GLY A 353 13.90 -18.57 -32.95
C GLY A 353 13.25 -17.55 -31.97
N ALA A 354 13.14 -17.91 -30.69
CA ALA A 354 12.62 -17.13 -29.54
C ALA A 354 13.68 -16.13 -28.94
N PRO A 355 13.57 -15.49 -27.73
CA PRO A 355 12.48 -15.39 -26.71
C PRO A 355 12.04 -13.95 -26.22
N SER A 356 11.15 -13.88 -25.18
CA SER A 356 10.97 -12.78 -24.15
C SER A 356 10.39 -11.39 -24.55
N ARG A 357 10.05 -10.40 -23.67
CA ARG A 357 9.34 -10.30 -22.34
C ARG A 357 9.22 -8.79 -21.90
N ALA A 358 8.12 -8.37 -21.21
CA ALA A 358 7.92 -7.06 -20.48
C ALA A 358 7.77 -5.76 -21.37
N LEU A 359 7.40 -4.52 -20.97
CA LEU A 359 6.62 -3.83 -19.86
C LEU A 359 6.24 -2.38 -20.37
N ASN A 360 5.61 -1.36 -19.72
CA ASN A 360 4.98 -1.06 -18.40
C ASN A 360 3.85 0.05 -18.52
N VAL A 361 3.38 0.67 -17.42
CA VAL A 361 2.30 1.71 -17.30
C VAL A 361 2.55 2.62 -16.06
N VAL A 362 1.67 3.61 -15.70
CA VAL A 362 1.01 3.75 -14.36
C VAL A 362 0.00 4.95 -14.26
N PHE A 363 -0.97 4.85 -13.33
CA PHE A 363 -2.02 5.84 -12.92
C PHE A 363 -2.03 6.03 -11.37
N ILE A 364 -2.91 6.87 -10.79
CA ILE A 364 -2.77 7.47 -9.43
C ILE A 364 -4.13 7.57 -8.65
N VAL A 365 -4.31 7.59 -7.30
CA VAL A 365 -3.55 7.14 -6.07
C VAL A 365 -4.58 6.52 -5.01
N VAL A 366 -4.87 6.70 -3.69
CA VAL A 366 -4.63 7.60 -2.50
C VAL A 366 -5.29 6.97 -1.18
N PHE A 367 -4.98 6.96 0.18
CA PHE A 367 -3.91 7.33 1.21
C PHE A 367 -3.95 8.06 2.68
N LEU A 368 -4.98 8.06 3.58
CA LEU A 368 -5.32 8.81 4.90
C LEU A 368 -4.29 9.49 5.90
N SER A 369 -4.69 10.12 7.08
CA SER A 369 -3.75 10.79 8.07
C SER A 369 -4.03 10.96 9.57
N ALA A 370 -2.96 11.39 10.28
CA ALA A 370 -3.00 12.01 11.61
C ALA A 370 -2.15 13.31 11.80
N THR A 371 -2.72 14.32 12.50
CA THR A 371 -2.09 15.52 13.12
C THR A 371 -2.65 15.73 14.56
N TRP A 372 -2.23 16.73 15.35
CA TRP A 372 -2.89 17.11 16.63
C TRP A 372 -3.15 18.63 16.73
N LEU A 373 -3.99 19.01 17.70
CA LEU A 373 -4.15 20.40 18.17
C LEU A 373 -3.30 20.62 19.44
N LEU A 374 -3.16 21.89 19.83
CA LEU A 374 -2.29 22.41 20.90
C LEU A 374 -2.48 21.71 22.26
#